data_AF-A0A932GPW3-F1
#
_entry.id   AF-A0A932GPW3-F1
#
_cell.length_a   1.000
_cell.length_b   1.000
_cell.length_c   1.000
_cell.angle_alpha   90.00
_cell.angle_beta   90.00
_cell.angle_gamma   90.00
#
_symmetry.space_group_name_H-M   'P 1'
#
loop_
_entity.id
_entity.type
_entity.pdbx_description
1 polymer ?
#
loop_
_entity_poly.entity_id
_entity_poly.type
_entity_poly.pdbx_seq_one_letter_code
_entity_poly.pdbx_strand_id
1 'polypeptide(L)'
;MARGISFTEHNVDRTPLGEPGTRKAGALDLAKGVKWIWVKWGKAIIHKNLESEPISPGDLRRYLIHEDGMMRVPVLILGDTLIRGYLPDMYEQVLSGFQSR
;
A
#
# COMPACT_ATOMS: atom_id res chain seq x y z
N MET A 1 8.47 -20.27 7.40
CA MET A 1 8.08 -19.95 8.79
C MET A 1 7.27 -18.67 8.75
N ALA A 2 5.99 -18.71 9.13
CA ALA A 2 5.21 -17.49 9.32
C ALA A 2 5.82 -16.76 10.54
N ARG A 3 6.41 -15.58 10.32
CA ARG A 3 6.81 -14.71 11.44
C ARG A 3 5.52 -14.42 12.23
N GLY A 4 5.52 -14.65 13.54
CA GLY A 4 4.37 -14.50 14.45
C GLY A 4 3.90 -13.05 14.59
N ILE A 5 3.52 -12.44 13.48
CA ILE A 5 3.08 -11.06 13.36
C ILE A 5 1.56 -11.07 13.43
N SER A 6 1.00 -10.27 14.35
CA SER A 6 -0.43 -10.03 14.39
C SER A 6 -0.82 -9.06 13.28
N PHE A 7 -1.87 -9.36 12.54
CA PHE A 7 -2.40 -8.49 11.50
C PHE A 7 -3.93 -8.57 11.46
N THR A 8 -4.54 -7.53 10.91
CA THR A 8 -5.97 -7.52 10.58
C THR A 8 -6.10 -7.71 9.08
N GLU A 9 -6.84 -8.73 8.65
CA GLU A 9 -7.16 -8.93 7.24
C GLU A 9 -8.36 -8.07 6.83
N HIS A 10 -8.28 -7.49 5.64
CA HIS A 10 -9.42 -6.83 5.00
C HIS A 10 -9.56 -7.30 3.56
N ASN A 11 -10.66 -8.00 3.27
CA ASN A 11 -10.95 -8.51 1.94
C ASN A 11 -11.76 -7.47 1.15
N VAL A 12 -11.08 -6.73 0.26
CA VAL A 12 -11.68 -5.64 -0.52
C VAL A 12 -12.69 -6.09 -1.58
N ASP A 13 -12.71 -7.38 -1.93
CA ASP A 13 -13.72 -7.92 -2.86
C ASP A 13 -15.05 -8.18 -2.15
N ARG A 14 -14.98 -8.61 -0.88
CA ARG A 14 -16.16 -8.86 -0.03
C ARG A 14 -16.67 -7.59 0.62
N THR A 15 -15.75 -6.76 1.11
CA THR A 15 -16.05 -5.50 1.78
C THR A 15 -15.24 -4.40 1.12
N PRO A 16 -15.75 -3.77 0.04
CA PRO A 16 -15.02 -2.72 -0.65
C PRO A 16 -14.72 -1.52 0.26
N LEU A 17 -13.60 -0.85 -0.01
CA LEU A 17 -13.23 0.39 0.67
C LEU A 17 -14.11 1.55 0.18
N GLY A 18 -15.27 1.72 0.81
CA GLY A 18 -16.25 2.74 0.46
C GLY A 18 -17.42 2.22 -0.37
N GLU A 19 -18.45 3.04 -0.48
CA GLU A 19 -19.70 2.74 -1.19
C GLU A 19 -19.53 2.70 -2.72
N PRO A 20 -20.47 2.09 -3.47
CA PRO A 20 -20.53 2.24 -4.92
C PRO A 20 -20.39 3.71 -5.35
N GLY A 21 -19.47 3.98 -6.29
CA GLY A 21 -19.12 5.34 -6.72
C GLY A 21 -17.99 6.02 -5.92
N THR A 22 -17.69 5.58 -4.70
CA THR A 22 -16.64 6.17 -3.84
C THR A 22 -15.45 5.24 -3.57
N ARG A 23 -15.48 3.99 -4.06
CA ARG A 23 -14.41 3.00 -3.86
C ARG A 23 -12.99 3.48 -4.16
N LYS A 24 -12.85 4.31 -5.20
CA LYS A 24 -11.56 4.92 -5.58
C LYS A 24 -11.05 5.86 -4.50
N ALA A 25 -11.94 6.68 -3.93
CA ALA A 25 -11.58 7.58 -2.84
C ALA A 25 -11.20 6.78 -1.59
N GLY A 26 -11.97 5.75 -1.21
CA GLY A 26 -11.65 4.91 -0.05
C GLY A 26 -10.30 4.20 -0.15
N ALA A 27 -9.91 3.76 -1.34
CA ALA A 27 -8.58 3.18 -1.56
C ALA A 27 -7.45 4.22 -1.54
N LEU A 28 -7.69 5.44 -2.06
CA LEU A 28 -6.73 6.55 -1.96
C LEU A 28 -6.58 7.07 -0.52
N ASP A 29 -7.64 6.96 0.28
CA ASP A 29 -7.65 7.36 1.68
C ASP A 29 -6.67 6.53 2.53
N LEU A 30 -6.33 5.30 2.11
CA LEU A 30 -5.29 4.51 2.75
C LEU A 30 -3.90 5.15 2.70
N ALA A 31 -3.66 6.03 1.74
CA ALA A 31 -2.39 6.74 1.62
C ALA A 31 -2.37 8.06 2.41
N LYS A 32 -3.50 8.48 2.99
CA LYS A 32 -3.54 9.70 3.82
C LYS A 32 -2.74 9.47 5.10
N GLY A 33 -1.83 10.39 5.39
CA GLY A 33 -0.99 10.34 6.60
C GLY A 33 0.17 9.34 6.55
N VAL A 34 0.31 8.60 5.45
CA VAL A 34 1.46 7.73 5.20
C VAL A 34 2.69 8.60 4.89
N LYS A 35 3.83 8.28 5.50
CA LYS A 35 5.12 8.92 5.26
C LYS A 35 5.97 8.16 4.26
N TRP A 36 5.80 6.84 4.18
CA TRP A 36 6.62 5.98 3.33
C TRP A 36 5.76 5.16 2.40
N ILE A 37 6.13 5.08 1.13
CA ILE A 37 5.46 4.20 0.18
C ILE A 37 6.46 3.23 -0.46
N TRP A 38 6.07 1.95 -0.52
CA TRP A 38 6.77 0.88 -1.20
C TRP A 38 5.84 0.24 -2.22
N VAL A 39 6.13 0.39 -3.50
CA VAL A 39 5.26 -0.08 -4.58
C VAL A 39 6.05 -0.94 -5.54
N LYS A 40 5.65 -2.20 -5.68
CA LYS A 40 6.12 -3.05 -6.78
C LYS A 40 5.55 -2.55 -8.11
N TRP A 41 6.40 -2.08 -9.03
CA TRP A 41 5.99 -1.66 -10.37
C TRP A 41 6.73 -2.47 -11.44
N GLY A 42 6.06 -3.48 -11.99
CA GLY A 42 6.72 -4.44 -12.87
C GLY A 42 7.84 -5.20 -12.14
N LYS A 43 9.08 -5.03 -12.61
CA LYS A 43 10.31 -5.56 -11.97
C LYS A 43 10.98 -4.58 -11.01
N ALA A 44 10.52 -3.33 -10.95
CA ALA A 44 11.09 -2.31 -10.09
C ALA A 44 10.33 -2.19 -8.76
N ILE A 45 10.99 -1.59 -7.78
CA ILE A 45 10.40 -1.16 -6.52
C ILE A 45 10.50 0.36 -6.47
N ILE A 46 9.37 1.01 -6.26
CA ILE A 46 9.30 2.45 -5.98
C ILE A 46 9.28 2.58 -4.47
N HIS A 47 10.32 3.20 -3.92
CA HIS A 47 10.43 3.49 -2.50
C HIS A 47 10.62 5.00 -2.33
N LYS A 48 9.70 5.68 -1.65
CA LYS A 48 9.74 7.12 -1.43
C LYS A 48 9.35 7.50 -0.02
N ASN A 49 10.02 8.52 0.50
CA ASN A 49 9.54 9.31 1.63
C ASN A 49 8.66 10.44 1.07
N LEU A 50 7.39 10.48 1.46
CA LEU A 50 6.40 11.43 0.94
C LEU A 50 6.53 12.84 1.53
N GLU A 51 7.28 13.02 2.63
CA GLU A 51 7.61 14.34 3.18
C GLU A 51 8.70 15.03 2.34
N SER A 52 9.71 14.29 1.89
CA SER A 52 10.80 14.84 1.05
C SER A 52 10.53 14.75 -0.45
N GLU A 53 9.78 13.73 -0.89
CA GLU A 53 9.45 13.47 -2.28
C GLU A 53 7.94 13.23 -2.43
N PRO A 54 7.13 14.32 -2.48
CA PRO A 54 5.68 14.19 -2.61
C PRO A 54 5.30 13.41 -3.87
N ILE A 55 4.29 12.54 -3.71
CA ILE A 55 3.72 11.80 -4.83
C ILE A 55 2.51 12.55 -5.40
N SER A 56 2.41 12.61 -6.73
CA SER A 56 1.23 13.20 -7.36
C SER A 56 -0.02 12.33 -7.11
N PRO A 57 -1.22 12.93 -6.99
CA PRO A 57 -2.46 12.14 -6.89
C PRO A 57 -2.67 11.19 -8.08
N GLY A 58 -2.18 11.57 -9.27
CA GLY A 58 -2.24 10.74 -10.47
C GLY A 58 -1.39 9.48 -10.36
N ASP A 59 -0.17 9.60 -9.86
CA ASP A 59 0.72 8.44 -9.69
C ASP A 59 0.26 7.55 -8.54
N LEU A 60 -0.18 8.14 -7.43
CA LEU A 60 -0.78 7.40 -6.34
C LEU A 60 -1.98 6.58 -6.81
N ARG A 61 -2.85 7.18 -7.63
CA ARG A 61 -3.96 6.47 -8.28
C ARG A 61 -3.47 5.33 -9.16
N ARG A 62 -2.45 5.55 -10.01
CA ARG A 62 -1.88 4.48 -10.85
C ARG A 62 -1.30 3.34 -10.01
N TYR A 63 -0.74 3.65 -8.85
CA TYR A 63 -0.14 2.68 -7.95
C TYR A 63 -1.16 1.88 -7.16
N LEU A 64 -2.30 2.46 -6.79
CA LEU A 64 -3.27 1.81 -5.92
C LEU A 64 -4.51 1.30 -6.64
N ILE A 65 -4.80 1.77 -7.85
CA ILE A 65 -6.06 1.52 -8.54
C ILE A 65 -5.80 0.97 -9.94
N HIS A 66 -6.56 -0.05 -10.31
CA HIS A 66 -6.64 -0.59 -11.67
C HIS A 66 -7.46 0.34 -12.59
N GLU A 67 -7.38 0.13 -13.90
CA GLU A 67 -8.16 0.93 -14.86
C GLU A 67 -9.66 0.71 -14.70
N ASP A 68 -10.06 -0.50 -14.31
CA ASP A 68 -11.45 -0.87 -13.95
C ASP A 68 -11.96 -0.19 -12.66
N GLY A 69 -11.09 0.52 -11.93
CA GLY A 69 -11.42 1.22 -10.70
C GLY A 69 -11.36 0.38 -9.43
N MET A 70 -10.95 -0.88 -9.52
CA MET A 70 -10.71 -1.76 -8.38
C MET A 70 -9.34 -1.49 -7.76
N MET A 71 -9.20 -1.80 -6.47
CA MET A 71 -7.94 -1.65 -5.76
C MET A 71 -6.93 -2.70 -6.22
N ARG A 72 -5.67 -2.28 -6.42
CA ARG A 72 -4.55 -3.19 -6.64
C ARG A 72 -4.18 -3.85 -5.32
N VAL A 73 -4.24 -5.17 -5.28
CA VAL A 73 -3.91 -5.98 -4.09
C VAL A 73 -2.66 -6.85 -4.34
N PRO A 74 -1.95 -7.30 -3.28
CA PRO A 74 -2.16 -6.96 -1.87
C PRO A 74 -1.68 -5.54 -1.52
N VAL A 75 -2.28 -4.94 -0.50
CA VAL A 75 -1.77 -3.75 0.19
C VAL A 75 -1.62 -4.05 1.67
N LEU A 76 -0.47 -3.68 2.22
CA LEU A 76 -0.16 -3.76 3.63
C LEU A 76 0.07 -2.34 4.15
N ILE A 77 -0.63 -1.98 5.22
CA ILE A 77 -0.38 -0.78 6.00
C ILE A 77 0.35 -1.17 7.27
N LEU A 78 1.52 -0.57 7.49
CA LEU A 78 2.38 -0.82 8.63
C LEU A 78 2.83 0.51 9.24
N GLY A 79 2.16 0.94 10.31
CA GLY A 79 2.39 2.26 10.89
C GLY A 79 2.15 3.38 9.87
N ASP A 80 3.18 4.17 9.60
CA ASP A 80 3.18 5.27 8.62
C ASP A 80 3.63 4.83 7.21
N THR A 81 3.67 3.51 6.95
CA THR A 81 4.19 2.94 5.70
C THR A 81 3.08 2.19 4.95
N LEU A 82 2.91 2.52 3.67
CA LEU A 82 2.05 1.79 2.73
C LEU A 82 2.90 0.93 1.82
N ILE A 83 2.54 -0.34 1.69
CA ILE A 83 3.20 -1.30 0.82
C ILE A 83 2.18 -1.85 -0.16
N ARG A 84 2.44 -1.75 -1.47
CA ARG A 84 1.59 -2.34 -2.51
C ARG A 84 2.34 -3.39 -3.32
N GLY A 85 1.72 -4.55 -3.45
CA GLY A 85 2.24 -5.72 -4.12
C GLY A 85 3.05 -6.60 -3.18
N TYR A 86 3.55 -7.71 -3.71
CA TYR A 86 4.38 -8.66 -2.98
C TYR A 86 5.68 -8.97 -3.74
N LEU A 87 6.79 -8.81 -3.01
CA LEU A 87 8.12 -9.31 -3.31
C LEU A 87 8.76 -9.67 -1.97
N PRO A 88 9.29 -10.89 -1.78
CA PRO A 88 9.87 -11.32 -0.50
C PRO A 88 10.88 -10.33 0.06
N ASP A 89 11.87 -9.93 -0.73
CA ASP A 89 12.95 -9.03 -0.32
C ASP A 89 12.42 -7.65 0.12
N MET A 90 11.37 -7.16 -0.52
CA MET A 90 10.71 -5.90 -0.14
C MET A 90 10.07 -6.01 1.25
N TYR A 91 9.39 -7.11 1.53
CA TYR A 91 8.77 -7.34 2.84
C TYR A 91 9.82 -7.55 3.91
N GLU A 92 10.90 -8.26 3.61
CA GLU A 92 12.01 -8.45 4.55
C GLU A 92 12.66 -7.11 4.92
N GLN A 93 12.92 -6.24 3.95
CA GLN A 93 13.48 -4.91 4.20
C GLN A 93 12.55 -4.06 5.06
N VAL A 94 11.26 -3.98 4.69
CA VAL A 94 10.31 -3.12 5.43
C VAL A 94 10.06 -3.65 6.84
N LEU A 95 9.84 -4.96 7.00
CA LEU A 95 9.56 -5.55 8.32
C LEU A 95 10.77 -5.49 9.24
N SER A 96 11.99 -5.70 8.72
CA SER A 96 13.20 -5.63 9.55
C SER A 96 13.51 -4.18 9.95
N GLY A 97 13.30 -3.22 9.06
CA GLY A 97 13.44 -1.79 9.36
C GLY A 97 12.37 -1.28 10.33
N PHE A 98 11.14 -1.82 10.26
CA PHE A 98 10.06 -1.46 11.17
C PHE A 98 10.32 -1.94 12.61
N GLN A 99 10.87 -3.15 12.79
CA GLN A 99 11.20 -3.67 14.12
C GLN A 99 12.30 -2.89 14.85
N SER A 100 13.04 -2.03 14.13
CA SER A 100 14.14 -1.24 14.68
C SER A 100 13.75 0.23 14.96
N ARG A 101 12.48 0.59 14.76
CA ARG A 101 11.90 1.92 15.05
C ARG A 101 11.08 1.87 16.34
#